data_AF-A0A2N5IBS3-F1
#
_entry.id   AF-A0A2N5IBS3-F1
#
_cell.length_a   1.000
_cell.length_b   1.000
_cell.length_c   1.000
_cell.angle_alpha   90.00
_cell.angle_beta   90.00
_cell.angle_gamma   90.00
#
_symmetry.space_group_name_H-M   'P 1'
#
loop_
_entity.id
_entity.type
_entity.pdbx_description
1 polymer ?
#
loop_
_entity_poly.entity_id
_entity_poly.type
_entity_poly.pdbx_seq_one_letter_code
_entity_poly.pdbx_strand_id
1 'polypeptide(L)'
;MRELNEGMEKVKNQIEKAHNPTPIHKQVITAHDLKELGDNEQIVIHHPLITGIILKIRKEFKVETMLNIPVVFYGEKYVIEDSGDKVFPQHEVLFNEEEMVAYVEKLLSCKNKELLYYLRSLARKELEVGNVIEFEDGKKGVIVIPEGFIGRNPMFVPLKKDGTKSNHKPRYIYANDSFKKINEELEG
;
A
#
# COMPACT_ATOMS: atom_id res chain seq x y z
N MET A 1 26.50 -19.34 -10.44
CA MET A 1 25.72 -18.10 -10.64
C MET A 1 24.57 -18.32 -11.63
N ARG A 2 24.81 -18.70 -12.89
CA ARG A 2 23.74 -18.88 -13.91
C ARG A 2 22.74 -19.99 -13.57
N GLU A 3 23.22 -21.17 -13.17
CA GLU A 3 22.38 -22.32 -12.78
C GLU A 3 21.53 -22.07 -11.53
N LEU A 4 22.01 -21.19 -10.63
CA LEU A 4 21.36 -20.89 -9.37
C LEU A 4 20.19 -19.92 -9.58
N ASN A 5 20.37 -18.91 -10.46
CA ASN A 5 19.28 -18.04 -10.91
C ASN A 5 18.21 -18.85 -11.68
N GLU A 6 18.62 -19.76 -12.57
CA GLU A 6 17.68 -20.62 -13.30
C GLU A 6 16.92 -21.59 -12.37
N GLY A 7 17.54 -22.04 -11.28
CA GLY A 7 16.89 -22.84 -10.22
C GLY A 7 15.87 -22.05 -9.42
N MET A 8 16.21 -20.82 -8.98
CA MET A 8 15.27 -19.92 -8.29
C MET A 8 14.05 -19.60 -9.15
N GLU A 9 14.27 -19.32 -10.43
CA GLU A 9 13.23 -18.96 -11.38
C GLU A 9 12.32 -20.16 -11.71
N LYS A 10 12.87 -21.38 -11.74
CA LYS A 10 12.06 -22.61 -11.84
C LYS A 10 11.20 -22.88 -10.61
N VAL A 11 11.73 -22.67 -9.40
CA VAL A 11 10.98 -22.84 -8.14
C VAL A 11 9.85 -21.80 -8.07
N LYS A 12 10.15 -20.53 -8.37
CA LYS A 12 9.14 -19.46 -8.46
C LYS A 12 8.03 -19.82 -9.47
N ASN A 13 8.41 -20.25 -10.68
CA ASN A 13 7.46 -20.68 -11.70
C ASN A 13 6.66 -21.94 -11.32
N GLN A 14 7.24 -22.88 -10.57
CA GLN A 14 6.52 -24.07 -10.10
C GLN A 14 5.51 -23.72 -9.01
N ILE A 15 5.82 -22.77 -8.12
CA ILE A 15 4.92 -22.27 -7.08
C ILE A 15 3.78 -21.44 -7.72
N GLU A 16 4.11 -20.57 -8.68
CA GLU A 16 3.11 -19.80 -9.45
C GLU A 16 2.20 -20.71 -10.31
N LYS A 17 2.69 -21.87 -10.75
CA LYS A 17 1.91 -22.89 -11.48
C LYS A 17 1.19 -23.89 -10.58
N ALA A 18 1.54 -23.97 -9.30
CA ALA A 18 0.93 -24.90 -8.34
C ALA A 18 -0.42 -24.33 -7.86
N HIS A 19 -1.46 -24.76 -8.58
CA HIS A 19 -2.88 -24.43 -8.38
C HIS A 19 -3.25 -22.96 -8.63
N ASN A 20 -4.30 -22.75 -9.44
CA ASN A 20 -5.10 -21.53 -9.41
C ASN A 20 -6.17 -21.75 -8.33
N PRO A 21 -5.94 -21.46 -7.05
CA PRO A 21 -6.99 -21.60 -6.05
C PRO A 21 -8.16 -20.69 -6.45
N THR A 22 -9.37 -21.23 -6.27
CA THR A 22 -10.60 -20.47 -6.49
C THR A 22 -10.54 -19.22 -5.62
N PRO A 23 -10.74 -18.02 -6.18
CA PRO A 23 -10.72 -16.81 -5.39
C PRO A 23 -11.77 -16.85 -4.27
N ILE A 24 -11.39 -16.44 -3.06
CA ILE A 24 -12.31 -16.38 -1.92
C ILE A 24 -13.01 -15.02 -1.98
N HIS A 25 -14.28 -15.01 -2.38
CA HIS A 25 -15.05 -13.77 -2.49
C HIS A 25 -15.60 -13.35 -1.12
N LYS A 26 -15.29 -12.13 -0.69
CA LYS A 26 -15.78 -11.55 0.57
C LYS A 26 -16.29 -10.12 0.37
N GLN A 27 -17.13 -9.67 1.30
CA GLN A 27 -17.57 -8.28 1.39
C GLN A 27 -16.69 -7.46 2.35
N VAL A 28 -16.17 -8.11 3.39
CA VAL A 28 -15.30 -7.54 4.42
C VAL A 28 -14.21 -8.56 4.77
N ILE A 29 -13.10 -8.10 5.34
CA ILE A 29 -12.02 -8.98 5.81
C ILE A 29 -11.77 -8.79 7.29
N THR A 30 -11.30 -9.85 7.93
CA THR A 30 -10.83 -9.85 9.31
C THR A 30 -9.37 -10.29 9.37
N ALA A 31 -8.69 -10.01 10.48
CA ALA A 31 -7.32 -10.47 10.69
C ALA A 31 -7.23 -12.01 10.69
N HIS A 32 -8.28 -12.69 11.16
CA HIS A 32 -8.38 -14.15 11.10
C HIS A 32 -8.40 -14.66 9.65
N ASP A 33 -9.15 -14.00 8.77
CA ASP A 33 -9.21 -14.36 7.34
C ASP A 33 -7.84 -14.28 6.68
N LEU A 34 -7.04 -13.29 7.07
CA LEU A 34 -5.67 -13.11 6.56
C LEU A 34 -4.73 -14.18 7.12
N LYS A 35 -4.84 -14.53 8.41
CA LYS A 35 -4.05 -15.61 9.03
C LYS A 35 -4.30 -16.95 8.37
N GLU A 36 -5.57 -17.30 8.14
CA GLU A 36 -5.97 -18.56 7.49
C GLU A 36 -5.76 -18.58 5.98
N LEU A 37 -5.44 -17.44 5.35
CA LEU A 37 -5.24 -17.38 3.91
C LEU A 37 -4.11 -18.32 3.50
N GLY A 38 -4.45 -19.34 2.71
CA GLY A 38 -3.51 -20.37 2.28
C GLY A 38 -2.50 -19.87 1.26
N ASP A 39 -1.49 -20.70 0.99
CA ASP A 39 -0.50 -20.42 -0.03
C ASP A 39 -1.15 -20.31 -1.41
N ASN A 40 -0.81 -19.25 -2.15
CA ASN A 40 -1.40 -18.89 -3.46
C ASN A 40 -2.88 -18.48 -3.43
N GLU A 41 -3.57 -18.52 -2.29
CA GLU A 41 -4.95 -18.05 -2.18
C GLU A 41 -5.04 -16.53 -2.27
N GLN A 42 -6.18 -16.06 -2.77
CA GLN A 42 -6.49 -14.64 -2.80
C GLN A 42 -7.90 -14.39 -2.28
N ILE A 43 -8.04 -13.36 -1.46
CA ILE A 43 -9.34 -12.80 -1.09
C ILE A 43 -9.70 -11.73 -2.10
N VAL A 44 -10.91 -11.80 -2.65
CA VAL A 44 -11.42 -10.85 -3.62
C VAL A 44 -12.59 -10.09 -3.02
N ILE A 45 -12.48 -8.76 -3.00
CA ILE A 45 -13.50 -7.86 -2.48
C ILE A 45 -13.90 -6.89 -3.57
N HIS A 46 -15.19 -6.82 -3.86
CA HIS A 46 -15.74 -5.80 -4.75
C HIS A 46 -15.99 -4.52 -3.96
N HIS A 47 -15.49 -3.40 -4.47
CA HIS A 47 -15.68 -2.12 -3.79
C HIS A 47 -17.17 -1.77 -3.77
N PRO A 48 -17.78 -1.52 -2.59
CA PRO A 48 -19.24 -1.34 -2.49
C PRO A 48 -19.74 -0.07 -3.16
N LEU A 49 -18.93 1.01 -3.12
CA LEU A 49 -19.32 2.33 -3.62
C LEU A 49 -18.77 2.70 -5.01
N ILE A 50 -17.76 1.99 -5.51
CA ILE A 50 -17.05 2.37 -6.75
C ILE A 50 -17.12 1.22 -7.74
N THR A 51 -17.98 1.35 -8.75
CA THR A 51 -18.19 0.32 -9.76
C THR A 51 -16.90 -0.02 -10.52
N GLY A 52 -16.64 -1.32 -10.66
CA GLY A 52 -15.49 -1.87 -11.41
C GLY A 52 -14.17 -1.89 -10.65
N ILE A 53 -14.14 -1.48 -9.37
CA ILE A 53 -12.99 -1.65 -8.50
C ILE A 53 -13.12 -2.97 -7.75
N ILE A 54 -12.08 -3.80 -7.88
CA ILE A 54 -11.91 -5.07 -7.22
C ILE A 54 -10.58 -5.00 -6.49
N LEU A 55 -10.60 -5.26 -5.18
CA LEU A 55 -9.41 -5.44 -4.36
C LEU A 55 -9.11 -6.94 -4.26
N LYS A 56 -7.89 -7.35 -4.59
CA LYS A 56 -7.40 -8.71 -4.40
C LYS A 56 -6.32 -8.70 -3.36
N ILE A 57 -6.39 -9.58 -2.37
CA ILE A 57 -5.45 -9.64 -1.26
C ILE A 57 -4.78 -11.01 -1.28
N ARG A 58 -3.45 -11.05 -1.28
CA ARG A 58 -2.67 -12.31 -1.28
C ARG A 58 -1.49 -12.23 -0.33
N LYS A 59 -0.97 -13.38 0.11
CA LYS A 59 0.34 -13.46 0.77
C LYS A 59 1.44 -13.50 -0.28
N GLU A 60 2.53 -12.76 -0.05
CA GLU A 60 3.71 -12.79 -0.90
C GLU A 60 4.79 -13.68 -0.28
N PHE A 61 5.35 -14.57 -1.09
CA PHE A 61 6.48 -15.41 -0.71
C PHE A 61 7.79 -14.79 -1.18
N LYS A 62 8.80 -14.85 -0.33
CA LYS A 62 10.17 -14.46 -0.65
C LYS A 62 11.00 -15.73 -0.85
N VAL A 63 11.53 -15.93 -2.05
CA VAL A 63 12.49 -17.00 -2.29
C VAL A 63 13.88 -16.46 -1.99
N GLU A 64 14.56 -17.02 -0.99
CA GLU A 64 15.95 -16.71 -0.70
C GLU A 64 16.84 -17.93 -0.94
N THR A 65 18.14 -17.70 -1.13
CA THR A 65 19.10 -18.80 -1.21
C THR A 65 19.79 -18.97 0.14
N MET A 66 19.67 -20.15 0.74
CA MET A 66 20.46 -20.54 1.92
C MET A 66 21.36 -21.71 1.53
N LEU A 67 22.67 -21.60 1.79
CA LEU A 67 23.64 -22.67 1.51
C LEU A 67 23.59 -23.20 0.05
N ASN A 68 23.42 -22.31 -0.93
CA ASN A 68 23.24 -22.64 -2.36
C ASN A 68 21.98 -23.45 -2.70
N ILE A 69 21.02 -23.55 -1.78
CA ILE A 69 19.71 -24.17 -1.99
C ILE A 69 18.65 -23.07 -2.00
N PRO A 70 17.76 -23.02 -3.01
CA PRO A 70 16.62 -22.10 -2.98
C PRO A 70 15.66 -22.56 -1.88
N VAL A 71 15.41 -21.68 -0.91
CA VAL A 71 14.47 -21.89 0.19
C VAL A 71 13.36 -20.85 0.07
N VAL A 72 12.12 -21.31 0.12
CA VAL A 72 10.94 -20.45 0.09
C VAL A 72 10.66 -20.00 1.52
N PHE A 73 10.74 -18.71 1.76
CA PHE A 73 10.26 -18.07 2.98
C PHE A 73 8.90 -17.47 2.68
N TYR A 74 7.87 -17.92 3.37
CA TYR A 74 6.61 -17.21 3.37
C TYR A 74 6.80 -15.93 4.17
N GLY A 75 6.69 -14.78 3.50
CA GLY A 75 6.69 -13.51 4.20
C GLY A 75 5.31 -13.29 4.82
N GLU A 76 5.27 -12.68 6.00
CA GLU A 76 4.04 -12.09 6.57
C GLU A 76 3.65 -10.80 5.80
N LYS A 77 3.81 -10.81 4.48
CA LYS A 77 3.60 -9.65 3.62
C LYS A 77 2.33 -9.87 2.81
N TYR A 78 1.34 -9.03 3.05
CA TYR A 78 0.11 -9.04 2.27
C TYR A 78 0.20 -8.03 1.13
N VAL A 79 -0.09 -8.47 -0.10
CA VAL A 79 -0.15 -7.62 -1.29
C VAL A 79 -1.60 -7.35 -1.63
N ILE A 80 -1.93 -6.10 -1.93
CA ILE A 80 -3.22 -5.72 -2.50
C ILE A 80 -3.08 -5.40 -3.97
N GLU A 81 -3.92 -5.98 -4.81
CA GLU A 81 -4.10 -5.56 -6.20
C GLU A 81 -5.43 -4.84 -6.38
N ASP A 82 -5.44 -3.74 -7.12
CA ASP A 82 -6.64 -3.00 -7.50
C ASP A 82 -6.85 -3.11 -9.02
N SER A 83 -8.08 -3.44 -9.44
CA SER A 83 -8.42 -3.54 -10.87
C SER A 83 -8.63 -2.18 -11.57
N GLY A 84 -8.60 -1.08 -10.83
CA GLY A 84 -8.87 0.27 -11.29
C GLY A 84 -7.68 0.98 -11.93
N ASP A 85 -6.45 0.63 -11.55
CA ASP A 85 -5.23 1.25 -12.08
C ASP A 85 -4.46 0.27 -12.97
N LYS A 86 -4.65 0.42 -14.30
CA LYS A 86 -3.95 -0.39 -15.30
C LYS A 86 -2.44 -0.10 -15.39
N VAL A 87 -1.97 1.01 -14.82
CA VAL A 87 -0.57 1.44 -14.90
C VAL A 87 0.23 0.91 -13.71
N PHE A 88 -0.36 0.92 -12.51
CA PHE A 88 0.27 0.39 -11.29
C PHE A 88 -0.72 -0.47 -10.47
N PRO A 89 -1.09 -1.66 -10.97
CA PRO A 89 -2.16 -2.48 -10.38
C PRO A 89 -1.80 -3.11 -9.02
N GLN A 90 -0.50 -3.33 -8.78
CA GLN A 90 -0.01 -3.96 -7.55
C GLN A 90 0.41 -2.94 -6.49
N HIS A 91 0.04 -3.24 -5.25
CA HIS A 91 0.49 -2.57 -4.04
C HIS A 91 1.30 -3.55 -3.23
N GLU A 92 2.61 -3.44 -3.35
CA GLU A 92 3.52 -3.96 -2.33
C GLU A 92 3.47 -2.97 -1.18
N VAL A 93 2.60 -3.22 -0.19
CA VAL A 93 2.63 -2.49 1.07
C VAL A 93 2.86 -3.51 2.17
N LEU A 94 3.78 -3.19 3.08
CA LEU A 94 4.17 -4.07 4.16
C LEU A 94 3.28 -3.78 5.35
N PHE A 95 2.21 -4.56 5.50
CA PHE A 95 1.30 -4.48 6.63
C PHE A 95 1.23 -5.82 7.35
N ASN A 96 1.14 -5.77 8.68
CA ASN A 96 0.63 -6.90 9.45
C ASN A 96 -0.89 -7.08 9.21
N GLU A 97 -1.50 -8.11 9.80
CA GLU A 97 -2.91 -8.40 9.57
C GLU A 97 -3.84 -7.26 9.98
N GLU A 98 -3.62 -6.67 11.15
CA GLU A 98 -4.46 -5.61 11.69
C GLU A 98 -4.36 -4.33 10.85
N GLU A 99 -3.14 -3.96 10.46
CA GLU A 99 -2.87 -2.83 9.56
C GLU A 99 -3.50 -3.07 8.18
N MET A 100 -3.43 -4.30 7.68
CA MET A 100 -4.02 -4.68 6.39
C MET A 100 -5.54 -4.56 6.42
N VAL A 101 -6.20 -5.06 7.48
CA VAL A 101 -7.65 -4.90 7.66
C VAL A 101 -8.02 -3.41 7.69
N ALA A 102 -7.36 -2.62 8.54
CA ALA A 102 -7.64 -1.20 8.66
C ALA A 102 -7.43 -0.45 7.34
N TYR A 103 -6.39 -0.81 6.58
CA TYR A 103 -6.13 -0.23 5.27
C TYR A 103 -7.20 -0.61 4.24
N VAL A 104 -7.61 -1.88 4.18
CA VAL A 104 -8.68 -2.32 3.27
C VAL A 104 -10.00 -1.64 3.61
N GLU A 105 -10.34 -1.52 4.89
CA GLU A 105 -11.53 -0.78 5.33
C GLU A 105 -11.49 0.69 4.88
N LYS A 106 -10.34 1.36 5.05
CA LYS A 106 -10.12 2.73 4.53
C LYS A 106 -10.36 2.77 3.01
N LEU A 107 -9.82 1.82 2.25
CA LEU A 107 -10.05 1.76 0.79
C LEU A 107 -11.52 1.55 0.46
N LEU A 108 -12.21 0.59 1.06
CA LEU A 108 -13.62 0.27 0.80
C LEU A 108 -14.58 1.39 1.20
N SER A 109 -14.17 2.26 2.12
CA SER A 109 -14.93 3.46 2.53
C SER A 109 -14.89 4.60 1.51
N CYS A 110 -14.03 4.53 0.49
CA CYS A 110 -13.84 5.60 -0.48
C CYS A 110 -15.10 5.83 -1.31
N LYS A 111 -15.51 7.09 -1.45
CA LYS A 111 -16.70 7.47 -2.23
C LYS A 111 -16.44 7.62 -3.73
N ASN A 112 -15.18 7.73 -4.13
CA ASN A 112 -14.77 7.93 -5.52
C ASN A 112 -13.35 7.41 -5.77
N LYS A 113 -12.99 7.29 -7.06
CA LYS A 113 -11.70 6.73 -7.49
C LYS A 113 -10.54 7.62 -7.10
N GLU A 114 -10.74 8.94 -7.12
CA GLU A 114 -9.73 9.94 -6.82
C GLU A 114 -9.21 9.80 -5.37
N LEU A 115 -10.13 9.69 -4.40
CA LEU A 115 -9.79 9.47 -3.00
C LEU A 115 -9.13 8.11 -2.78
N LEU A 116 -9.62 7.07 -3.47
CA LEU A 116 -9.02 5.74 -3.42
C LEU A 116 -7.57 5.77 -3.94
N TYR A 117 -7.31 6.42 -5.08
CA TYR A 117 -5.97 6.58 -5.62
C TYR A 117 -5.06 7.43 -4.74
N TYR A 118 -5.63 8.44 -4.08
CA TYR A 118 -4.89 9.27 -3.13
C TYR A 118 -4.41 8.50 -1.90
N LEU A 119 -5.31 7.78 -1.23
CA LEU A 119 -4.96 6.95 -0.07
C LEU A 119 -3.94 5.86 -0.44
N ARG A 120 -4.07 5.28 -1.64
CA ARG A 120 -3.07 4.35 -2.18
C ARG A 120 -1.69 4.99 -2.31
N SER A 121 -1.63 6.22 -2.82
CA SER A 121 -0.34 6.89 -2.98
C SER A 121 0.27 7.33 -1.66
N LEU A 122 -0.55 7.61 -0.65
CA LEU A 122 -0.10 7.83 0.71
C LEU A 122 0.54 6.58 1.29
N ALA A 123 -0.16 5.44 1.24
CA ALA A 123 0.35 4.16 1.76
C ALA A 123 1.67 3.74 1.09
N ARG A 124 1.83 3.93 -0.22
CA ARG A 124 3.09 3.66 -0.96
C ARG A 124 4.29 4.47 -0.47
N LYS A 125 4.05 5.65 0.09
CA LYS A 125 5.07 6.52 0.68
C LYS A 125 5.13 6.38 2.21
N GLU A 126 4.43 5.39 2.77
CA GLU A 126 4.25 5.18 4.21
C GLU A 126 3.74 6.42 4.94
N LEU A 127 2.83 7.16 4.30
CA LEU A 127 2.23 8.39 4.83
C LEU A 127 0.77 8.19 5.18
N GLU A 128 0.30 8.98 6.13
CA GLU A 128 -1.11 9.15 6.47
C GLU A 128 -1.48 10.64 6.54
N VAL A 129 -2.77 10.92 6.37
CA VAL A 129 -3.30 12.28 6.57
C VAL A 129 -3.03 12.71 8.00
N GLY A 130 -2.50 13.92 8.17
CA GLY A 130 -2.07 14.45 9.46
C GLY A 130 -0.62 14.14 9.83
N ASN A 131 0.08 13.24 9.12
CA ASN A 131 1.51 13.09 9.33
C ASN A 131 2.24 14.41 9.04
N VAL A 132 3.23 14.73 9.87
CA VAL A 132 4.16 15.82 9.62
C VAL A 132 5.41 15.26 8.96
N ILE A 133 5.85 15.91 7.89
CA ILE A 133 7.06 15.58 7.15
C ILE A 133 8.03 16.75 7.16
N GLU A 134 9.32 16.44 7.15
CA GLU A 134 10.42 17.40 6.98
C GLU A 134 11.20 17.05 5.71
N PHE A 135 11.35 18.03 4.82
CA PHE A 135 12.14 17.94 3.59
C PHE A 135 13.63 18.19 3.88
N GLU A 136 14.50 17.83 2.93
CA GLU A 136 15.95 18.03 3.06
C GLU A 136 16.37 19.49 3.28
N ASP A 137 15.58 20.45 2.80
CA ASP A 137 15.82 21.88 3.00
C ASP A 137 15.34 22.41 4.37
N GLY A 138 14.90 21.51 5.26
CA GLY A 138 14.40 21.81 6.60
C GLY A 138 12.98 22.36 6.64
N LYS A 139 12.30 22.49 5.48
CA LYS A 139 10.88 22.89 5.47
C LYS A 139 10.02 21.74 5.96
N LYS A 140 9.00 22.10 6.73
CA LYS A 140 8.03 21.15 7.27
C LYS A 140 6.66 21.31 6.61
N GLY A 141 5.92 20.21 6.60
CA GLY A 141 4.58 20.17 6.02
C GLY A 141 3.73 19.10 6.69
N VAL A 142 2.42 19.31 6.73
CA VAL A 142 1.45 18.31 7.19
C VAL A 142 0.68 17.74 6.01
N ILE A 143 0.57 16.42 5.93
CA ILE A 143 -0.22 15.74 4.91
C ILE A 143 -1.70 16.06 5.09
N VAL A 144 -2.39 16.44 4.02
CA VAL A 144 -3.81 16.79 4.05
C VAL A 144 -4.58 16.11 2.94
N ILE A 145 -5.90 15.95 3.09
CA ILE A 145 -6.77 15.78 1.93
C ILE A 145 -7.10 17.19 1.43
N PRO A 146 -6.74 17.56 0.19
CA PRO A 146 -7.05 18.89 -0.32
C PRO A 146 -8.57 19.07 -0.47
N GLU A 147 -9.07 20.28 -0.17
CA GLU A 147 -10.42 20.66 -0.54
C GLU A 147 -10.51 20.79 -2.07
N GLY A 148 -11.34 19.99 -2.73
CA GLY A 148 -11.54 20.01 -4.18
C GLY A 148 -10.86 18.85 -4.91
N PHE A 149 -10.11 19.15 -5.98
CA PHE A 149 -9.52 18.11 -6.83
C PHE A 149 -8.45 17.31 -6.07
N ILE A 150 -8.72 16.01 -5.89
CA ILE A 150 -7.77 15.07 -5.30
C ILE A 150 -6.96 14.46 -6.44
N GLY A 151 -5.71 14.89 -6.57
CA GLY A 151 -4.75 14.27 -7.50
C GLY A 151 -4.31 12.89 -7.02
N ARG A 152 -3.55 12.17 -7.85
CA ARG A 152 -2.99 10.86 -7.48
C ARG A 152 -1.80 10.95 -6.53
N ASN A 153 -1.17 12.12 -6.40
CA ASN A 153 0.02 12.30 -5.56
C ASN A 153 -0.37 12.84 -4.19
N PRO A 154 0.33 12.44 -3.10
CA PRO A 154 0.13 13.00 -1.77
C PRO A 154 0.31 14.51 -1.78
N MET A 155 -0.43 15.20 -0.91
CA MET A 155 -0.35 16.64 -0.77
C MET A 155 -0.10 17.04 0.67
N PHE A 156 0.66 18.13 0.86
CA PHE A 156 0.93 18.71 2.16
C PHE A 156 0.63 20.21 2.20
N VAL A 157 0.31 20.72 3.38
CA VAL A 157 0.30 22.16 3.66
C VAL A 157 1.60 22.51 4.37
N PRO A 158 2.39 23.48 3.88
CA PRO A 158 3.60 23.91 4.57
C PRO A 158 3.27 24.43 5.97
N LEU A 159 4.13 24.12 6.94
CA LEU A 159 4.04 24.68 8.30
C LEU A 159 4.88 25.95 8.41
N LYS A 160 4.44 26.88 9.26
CA LYS A 160 5.20 28.05 9.68
C LYS A 160 6.24 27.65 10.74
N LYS A 161 7.12 28.58 11.09
CA LYS A 161 8.17 28.36 12.13
C LYS A 161 7.59 28.04 13.51
N ASP A 162 6.37 28.49 13.78
CA ASP A 162 5.63 28.23 15.04
C ASP A 162 4.87 26.89 15.02
N GLY A 163 5.00 26.08 13.97
CA GLY A 163 4.30 24.79 13.82
C GLY A 163 2.88 24.90 13.26
N THR A 164 2.32 26.11 13.14
CA THR A 164 0.97 26.30 12.60
C THR A 164 0.91 26.11 11.09
N LYS A 165 -0.23 25.67 10.57
CA LYS A 165 -0.44 25.55 9.12
C LYS A 165 -0.32 26.93 8.45
N SER A 166 0.41 26.99 7.34
CA SER A 166 0.41 28.18 6.50
C SER A 166 -0.93 28.35 5.78
N ASN A 167 -1.26 29.58 5.38
CA ASN A 167 -2.43 29.87 4.55
C ASN A 167 -2.21 29.53 3.07
N HIS A 168 -1.09 28.86 2.73
CA HIS A 168 -0.80 28.47 1.36
C HIS A 168 -1.65 27.26 0.95
N LYS A 169 -1.98 27.20 -0.35
CA LYS A 169 -2.64 26.04 -0.94
C LYS A 169 -1.78 24.76 -0.74
N PRO A 170 -2.42 23.59 -0.60
CA PRO A 170 -1.70 22.32 -0.54
C PRO A 170 -0.80 22.11 -1.76
N ARG A 171 0.38 21.52 -1.54
CA ARG A 171 1.41 21.26 -2.54
C ARG A 171 1.59 19.76 -2.72
N TYR A 172 1.90 19.32 -3.93
CA TYR A 172 2.18 17.91 -4.20
C TYR A 172 3.52 17.49 -3.60
N ILE A 173 3.58 16.23 -3.19
CA ILE A 173 4.80 15.47 -2.93
C ILE A 173 5.04 14.62 -4.17
N TYR A 174 6.09 14.93 -4.90
CA TYR A 174 6.46 14.20 -6.11
C TYR A 174 7.21 12.90 -5.77
N ALA A 175 7.39 12.05 -6.77
CA ALA A 175 8.03 10.74 -6.59
C ALA A 175 9.46 10.87 -6.02
N ASN A 176 10.22 11.87 -6.48
CA ASN A 176 11.63 12.07 -6.16
C ASN A 176 11.88 12.99 -4.96
N ASP A 177 10.83 13.45 -4.28
CA ASP A 177 11.01 14.28 -3.09
C ASP A 177 11.48 13.41 -1.92
N SER A 178 12.64 13.75 -1.37
CA SER A 178 13.16 13.18 -0.13
C SER A 178 12.56 13.90 1.08
N PHE A 179 12.00 13.12 2.01
CA PHE A 179 11.48 13.61 3.27
C PHE A 179 11.57 12.53 4.35
N LYS A 180 11.47 12.95 5.61
CA LYS A 180 11.28 12.05 6.76
C LYS A 180 10.00 12.40 7.50
N LYS A 181 9.33 11.40 8.07
CA LYS A 181 8.24 11.59 9.03
C LYS A 181 8.82 12.13 10.34
N ILE A 182 8.15 13.12 10.93
CA ILE A 182 8.49 13.64 12.25
C ILE A 182 7.29 13.47 13.19
N ASN A 183 7.54 13.00 14.40
CA ASN A 183 6.52 12.86 15.44
C ASN A 183 6.37 14.21 16.14
N GLU A 184 5.61 15.12 15.52
CA GLU A 184 5.20 16.36 16.15
C GLU A 184 3.70 16.30 16.42
N GLU A 185 3.31 16.46 17.69
CA GLU A 185 1.92 16.74 18.04
C GLU A 185 1.60 18.16 17.56
N LEU A 186 0.72 18.27 16.56
CA LEU A 186 0.24 19.56 16.09
C LEU A 186 -0.79 20.08 17.10
N GLU A 187 -0.46 21.16 17.81
CA GLU A 187 -1.46 21.93 18.54
C GLU A 187 -2.42 22.60 17.52
N GLY A 188 -3.73 22.37 17.72
CA GLY A 188 -4.79 22.72 16.78
C GLY A 188 -5.08 24.22 16.66
#